data_AF-A0AAP9CGC7-F1
#
_entry.id   AF-A0AAP9CGC7-F1
#
_cell.length_a   1.000
_cell.length_b   1.000
_cell.length_c   1.000
_cell.angle_alpha   90.00
_cell.angle_beta   90.00
_cell.angle_gamma   90.00
#
_symmetry.space_group_name_H-M   'P 1'
#
loop_
_entity.id
_entity.type
_entity.pdbx_description
1 polymer ?
#
loop_
_entity_poly.entity_id
_entity_poly.type
_entity_poly.pdbx_seq_one_letter_code
_entity_poly.pdbx_strand_id
1 'polypeptide(L)'
;MEPNKLINKSIRYYNSQRYSDVIKLLEKEIFFYKNHYFYHYILGISYLRIGNLGNAQTYLKKAYTLNPTEPDVKQSIAILLAAQGKEDKAIQIWLKMIEENQAIKRSELSLETIRKNPIQGTLFLNKNKLYAKLFPEIKVKTRYNLSQLIKSFTISSLAFLVIAIIFLFTYYKETIKITLNDSTSKENKSINNIAAYIDDIKINDKEKIKNHEGQFVFILTETEIKNSFQKIKTYLKKGKDNFARIEINKILNSNASESIKLKAKNLASFISRPDFITFNDYLSLKEIQNNPSIYSNVYIKWSGIINNIEKKDNITYFDFYVGYNKNTLEGIITTKTTFDIDIDFKDSAEILGQIDYNYNTKELTLNAITIRKIEKKRINFMTNK
;
A
#
# COMPACT_ATOMS: atom_id res chain seq x y z
N MET A 1 -14.24 -5.72 8.43
CA MET A 1 -14.37 -4.24 8.51
C MET A 1 -13.63 -3.61 7.34
N GLU A 2 -14.16 -2.54 6.72
CA GLU A 2 -13.36 -1.79 5.74
C GLU A 2 -12.13 -1.15 6.38
N PRO A 3 -10.97 -1.12 5.72
CA PRO A 3 -9.72 -0.73 6.33
C PRO A 3 -9.65 0.66 6.98
N ASN A 4 -10.43 1.61 6.46
CA ASN A 4 -10.54 2.94 7.05
C ASN A 4 -11.38 2.95 8.33
N LYS A 5 -12.29 1.98 8.54
CA LYS A 5 -13.15 1.95 9.73
C LYS A 5 -12.36 1.60 10.99
N LEU A 6 -11.47 0.60 10.92
CA LEU A 6 -10.63 0.21 12.05
C LEU A 6 -9.69 1.35 12.44
N ILE A 7 -8.96 1.89 11.46
CA ILE A 7 -8.04 3.01 11.65
C ILE A 7 -8.76 4.26 12.16
N ASN A 8 -9.92 4.63 11.58
CA ASN A 8 -10.67 5.78 12.08
C ASN A 8 -11.22 5.54 13.49
N LYS A 9 -11.60 4.31 13.83
CA LYS A 9 -12.00 3.94 15.20
C LYS A 9 -10.82 4.04 16.16
N SER A 10 -9.63 3.56 15.80
CA SER A 10 -8.43 3.69 16.64
C SER A 10 -8.02 5.14 16.83
N ILE A 11 -8.14 5.99 15.80
CA ILE A 11 -7.88 7.44 15.94
C ILE A 11 -8.85 8.07 16.94
N ARG A 12 -10.15 7.71 16.88
CA ARG A 12 -11.14 8.21 17.85
C ARG A 12 -10.76 7.81 19.28
N TYR A 13 -10.42 6.55 19.51
CA TYR A 13 -9.95 6.11 20.83
C TYR A 13 -8.66 6.82 21.26
N TYR A 14 -7.70 7.00 20.35
CA TYR A 14 -6.46 7.73 20.62
C TYR A 14 -6.74 9.19 21.04
N ASN A 15 -7.61 9.89 20.30
CA ASN A 15 -7.97 11.28 20.59
C ASN A 15 -8.78 11.40 21.90
N SER A 16 -9.55 10.38 22.27
CA SER A 16 -10.18 10.26 23.59
C SER A 16 -9.21 9.81 24.70
N GLN A 17 -7.91 9.76 24.44
CA GLN A 17 -6.85 9.31 25.37
C GLN A 17 -7.00 7.86 25.86
N ARG A 18 -7.79 7.05 25.15
CA ARG A 18 -8.04 5.63 25.44
C ARG A 18 -6.98 4.76 24.75
N TYR A 19 -5.71 4.94 25.11
CA TYR A 19 -4.58 4.29 24.43
C TYR A 19 -4.58 2.76 24.57
N SER A 20 -4.96 2.23 25.74
CA SER A 20 -5.09 0.78 25.95
C SER A 20 -6.13 0.14 25.04
N ASP A 21 -7.24 0.85 24.78
CA ASP A 21 -8.26 0.37 23.84
C ASP A 21 -7.78 0.42 22.38
N VAL A 22 -6.93 1.38 22.03
CA VAL A 22 -6.27 1.41 20.72
C VAL A 22 -5.41 0.17 20.53
N ILE A 23 -4.55 -0.13 21.51
CA ILE A 23 -3.65 -1.29 21.48
C ILE A 23 -4.47 -2.58 21.33
N LYS A 24 -5.45 -2.81 22.21
CA LYS A 24 -6.32 -4.00 22.17
C LYS A 24 -7.10 -4.14 20.86
N LEU A 25 -7.53 -3.02 20.27
CA LEU A 25 -8.26 -3.01 19.01
C LEU A 25 -7.35 -3.37 17.83
N LEU A 26 -6.14 -2.82 17.81
CA LEU A 26 -5.23 -2.98 16.67
C LEU A 26 -4.49 -4.31 16.71
N GLU A 27 -3.98 -4.77 17.85
CA GLU A 27 -3.13 -5.97 17.94
C GLU A 27 -3.76 -7.23 17.35
N LYS A 28 -5.08 -7.38 17.49
CA LYS A 28 -5.85 -8.50 16.93
C LYS A 28 -5.76 -8.60 15.41
N GLU A 29 -5.47 -7.48 14.75
CA GLU A 29 -5.52 -7.34 13.30
C GLU A 29 -4.12 -7.21 12.69
N ILE A 30 -3.06 -7.44 13.47
CA ILE A 30 -1.65 -7.17 13.06
C ILE A 30 -1.24 -7.88 11.76
N PHE A 31 -1.80 -9.07 11.50
CA PHE A 31 -1.55 -9.84 10.29
C PHE A 31 -2.07 -9.12 9.04
N PHE A 32 -3.24 -8.47 9.12
CA PHE A 32 -3.85 -7.75 8.00
C PHE A 32 -3.14 -6.44 7.68
N TYR A 33 -2.52 -5.81 8.68
CA TYR A 33 -1.88 -4.50 8.58
C TYR A 33 -0.34 -4.59 8.61
N LYS A 34 0.23 -5.75 8.27
CA LYS A 34 1.68 -6.01 8.43
C LYS A 34 2.56 -4.98 7.71
N ASN A 35 2.12 -4.46 6.56
CA ASN A 35 2.85 -3.50 5.74
C ASN A 35 2.20 -2.10 5.72
N HIS A 36 1.27 -1.82 6.64
CA HIS A 36 0.56 -0.54 6.70
C HIS A 36 1.25 0.43 7.68
N TYR A 37 2.07 1.36 7.17
CA TYR A 37 2.89 2.25 8.01
C TYR A 37 2.07 2.97 9.10
N PHE A 38 0.90 3.50 8.74
CA PHE A 38 0.08 4.31 9.63
C PHE A 38 -0.58 3.48 10.74
N TYR A 39 -0.74 2.17 10.53
CA TYR A 39 -1.21 1.25 11.57
C TYR A 39 -0.13 1.06 12.63
N HIS A 40 1.11 0.76 12.20
CA HIS A 40 2.25 0.64 13.10
C HIS A 40 2.54 1.95 13.81
N TYR A 41 2.34 3.09 13.13
CA TYR A 41 2.46 4.40 13.73
C TYR A 41 1.45 4.62 14.87
N ILE A 42 0.14 4.39 14.64
CA ILE A 42 -0.89 4.53 15.68
C ILE A 42 -0.62 3.58 16.85
N LEU A 43 -0.20 2.35 16.57
CA LEU A 43 0.12 1.39 17.62
C LEU A 43 1.34 1.83 18.44
N GLY A 44 2.41 2.24 17.76
CA GLY A 44 3.66 2.71 18.39
C GLY A 44 3.49 3.99 19.20
N ILE A 45 2.75 4.98 18.69
CA ILE A 45 2.46 6.19 19.45
C ILE A 45 1.50 5.92 20.62
N SER A 46 0.56 4.99 20.49
CA SER A 46 -0.30 4.57 21.62
C SER A 46 0.52 3.90 22.71
N TYR A 47 1.48 3.05 22.33
CA TYR A 47 2.43 2.44 23.26
C TYR A 47 3.32 3.47 23.95
N LEU A 48 3.78 4.48 23.20
CA LEU A 48 4.55 5.58 23.76
C LEU A 48 3.73 6.38 24.78
N ARG A 49 2.45 6.61 24.51
CA ARG A 49 1.55 7.35 25.41
C ARG A 49 1.24 6.62 26.72
N ILE A 50 1.36 5.29 26.76
CA ILE A 50 1.23 4.51 28.01
C ILE A 50 2.57 4.27 28.71
N GLY A 51 3.68 4.79 28.16
CA GLY A 51 5.02 4.62 28.74
C GLY A 51 5.70 3.29 28.42
N ASN A 52 5.11 2.43 27.60
CA ASN A 52 5.75 1.20 27.15
C ASN A 52 6.72 1.50 26.00
N LEU A 53 7.93 1.92 26.37
CA LEU A 53 8.96 2.35 25.42
C LEU A 53 9.45 1.22 24.50
N GLY A 54 9.44 -0.04 24.97
CA GLY A 54 9.89 -1.19 24.21
C GLY A 54 9.00 -1.45 23.00
N ASN A 55 7.69 -1.61 23.22
CA ASN A 55 6.74 -1.79 22.12
C ASN A 55 6.63 -0.53 21.25
N ALA A 56 6.69 0.66 21.86
CA ALA A 56 6.73 1.91 21.12
C ALA A 56 7.90 1.94 20.11
N GLN A 57 9.10 1.54 20.54
CA GLN A 57 10.27 1.46 19.67
C GLN A 57 10.07 0.46 18.53
N THR A 58 9.57 -0.74 18.82
CA THR A 58 9.31 -1.77 17.81
C THR A 58 8.36 -1.26 16.71
N TYR A 59 7.22 -0.71 17.10
CA TYR A 59 6.20 -0.29 16.15
C TYR A 59 6.53 1.03 15.45
N LEU A 60 7.13 2.01 16.15
CA LEU A 60 7.59 3.26 15.51
C LEU A 60 8.73 3.01 14.54
N LYS A 61 9.68 2.11 14.86
CA LYS A 61 10.73 1.69 13.92
C LYS A 61 10.12 1.06 12.68
N LYS A 62 9.15 0.17 12.84
CA LYS A 62 8.44 -0.46 11.72
C LYS A 62 7.68 0.55 10.87
N ALA A 63 6.99 1.51 11.49
CA ALA A 63 6.33 2.61 10.79
C ALA A 63 7.32 3.45 9.98
N TYR A 64 8.49 3.75 10.55
CA TYR A 64 9.56 4.49 9.88
C TYR A 64 10.18 3.70 8.73
N THR A 65 10.42 2.40 8.89
CA THR A 65 10.90 1.53 7.80
C THR A 65 9.92 1.50 6.63
N LEU A 66 8.62 1.45 6.91
CA LEU A 66 7.57 1.44 5.88
C LEU A 66 7.35 2.82 5.24
N ASN A 67 7.54 3.91 5.98
CA ASN A 67 7.45 5.27 5.45
C ASN A 67 8.45 6.22 6.15
N PRO A 68 9.68 6.34 5.63
CA PRO A 68 10.73 7.15 6.26
C PRO A 68 10.53 8.66 6.15
N THR A 69 9.64 9.13 5.26
CA THR A 69 9.43 10.56 5.00
C THR A 69 8.32 11.17 5.84
N GLU A 70 7.53 10.37 6.57
CA GLU A 70 6.41 10.83 7.38
C GLU A 70 6.89 11.67 8.59
N PRO A 71 6.60 12.99 8.64
CA PRO A 71 7.07 13.86 9.71
C PRO A 71 6.52 13.49 11.09
N ASP A 72 5.29 12.98 11.15
CA ASP A 72 4.64 12.58 12.39
C ASP A 72 5.31 11.34 13.02
N VAL A 73 5.82 10.43 12.18
CA VAL A 73 6.59 9.27 12.63
C VAL A 73 7.95 9.72 13.15
N LYS A 74 8.67 10.60 12.42
CA LYS A 74 9.95 11.16 12.87
C LYS A 74 9.81 11.90 14.21
N GLN A 75 8.77 12.73 14.34
CA GLN A 75 8.44 13.42 15.58
C GLN A 75 8.25 12.43 16.73
N SER A 76 7.49 11.35 16.51
CA SER A 76 7.22 10.36 17.55
C SER A 76 8.46 9.57 17.95
N ILE A 77 9.39 9.33 17.01
CA ILE A 77 10.69 8.73 17.30
C ILE A 77 11.57 9.68 18.13
N ALA A 78 11.57 10.97 17.82
CA ALA A 78 12.31 11.95 18.62
C ALA A 78 11.78 12.01 20.06
N ILE A 79 10.45 12.01 20.23
CA ILE A 79 9.80 11.94 21.55
C ILE A 79 10.18 10.63 22.28
N LEU A 80 10.16 9.49 21.59
CA LEU A 80 10.60 8.21 22.15
C LEU A 80 12.06 8.25 22.60
N LEU A 81 12.95 8.83 21.80
CA LEU A 81 14.38 8.95 22.15
C LEU A 81 14.58 9.83 23.38
N ALA A 82 13.86 10.96 23.45
CA ALA A 82 13.87 11.79 24.65
C ALA A 82 13.34 11.03 25.87
N ALA A 83 12.27 10.24 25.72
CA ALA A 83 11.75 9.38 26.79
C ALA A 83 12.73 8.32 27.27
N GLN A 84 13.64 7.89 26.38
CA GLN A 84 14.73 6.96 26.69
C GLN A 84 15.97 7.65 27.29
N GLY A 85 15.92 8.97 27.55
CA GLY A 85 17.07 9.74 28.02
C GLY A 85 18.12 10.02 26.94
N LYS A 86 17.81 9.77 25.66
CA LYS A 86 18.70 10.02 24.51
C LYS A 86 18.37 11.37 23.89
N GLU A 87 18.43 12.42 24.69
CA GLU A 87 17.99 13.77 24.33
C GLU A 87 18.76 14.32 23.12
N ASP A 88 20.08 14.14 23.08
CA ASP A 88 20.93 14.60 21.96
C ASP A 88 20.45 14.07 20.61
N LYS A 89 20.04 12.79 20.57
CA LYS A 89 19.53 12.15 19.34
C LYS A 89 18.15 12.69 18.96
N ALA A 90 17.32 13.04 19.94
CA ALA A 90 16.04 13.66 19.68
C ALA A 90 16.22 15.08 19.09
N ILE A 91 17.14 15.87 19.66
CA ILE A 91 17.52 17.20 19.17
C ILE A 91 17.99 17.14 17.72
N GLN A 92 18.89 16.20 17.39
CA GLN A 92 19.35 16.00 16.01
C GLN A 92 18.22 15.72 15.03
N ILE A 93 17.22 14.92 15.42
CA ILE A 93 16.06 14.64 14.56
C ILE A 93 15.23 15.91 14.34
N TRP A 94 14.95 16.70 15.37
CA TRP A 94 14.18 17.94 15.20
C TRP A 94 14.89 18.98 14.34
N LEU A 95 16.20 19.17 14.54
CA LEU A 95 17.01 20.05 13.70
C LEU A 95 16.97 19.61 12.23
N LYS A 96 17.16 18.31 11.97
CA LYS A 96 17.06 17.75 10.61
C LYS A 96 15.67 17.94 10.00
N MET A 97 14.61 17.79 10.79
CA MET A 97 13.24 18.06 10.32
C MET A 97 13.06 19.53 9.92
N ILE A 98 13.65 20.47 10.67
CA ILE A 98 13.65 21.91 10.34
C ILE A 98 14.41 22.17 9.04
N GLU A 99 15.63 21.64 8.88
CA GLU A 99 16.43 21.75 7.66
C GLU A 99 15.70 21.18 6.43
N GLU A 100 14.99 20.07 6.60
CA GLU A 100 14.19 19.45 5.54
C GLU A 100 12.86 20.16 5.26
N ASN A 101 12.56 21.28 5.94
CA ASN A 101 11.30 22.02 5.90
C ASN A 101 10.06 21.17 6.25
N GLN A 102 10.20 20.25 7.21
CA GLN A 102 9.15 19.35 7.67
C GLN A 102 8.72 19.68 9.11
N ALA A 103 7.42 19.90 9.32
CA ALA A 103 6.82 20.11 10.65
C ALA A 103 7.56 21.14 11.53
N ILE A 104 8.13 22.19 10.92
CA ILE A 104 9.02 23.20 11.52
C ILE A 104 8.50 23.69 12.89
N LYS A 105 7.25 24.19 12.93
CA LYS A 105 6.64 24.72 14.16
C LYS A 105 6.64 23.72 15.32
N ARG A 106 6.47 22.43 15.02
CA ARG A 106 6.44 21.37 16.05
C ARG A 106 7.85 21.01 16.51
N SER A 107 8.80 20.97 15.60
CA SER A 107 10.22 20.76 15.92
C SER A 107 10.77 21.90 16.79
N GLU A 108 10.48 23.15 16.43
CA GLU A 108 10.83 24.34 17.23
C GLU A 108 10.22 24.30 18.63
N LEU A 109 8.91 24.00 18.71
CA LEU A 109 8.24 23.83 20.00
C LEU A 109 8.88 22.72 20.84
N SER A 110 9.31 21.63 20.23
CA SER A 110 9.95 20.51 20.92
C SER A 110 11.30 20.90 21.49
N LEU A 111 12.13 21.57 20.68
CA LEU A 111 13.43 22.09 21.10
C LEU A 111 13.28 23.13 22.23
N GLU A 112 12.34 24.06 22.11
CA GLU A 112 12.09 25.07 23.14
C GLU A 112 11.62 24.43 24.45
N THR A 113 10.70 23.46 24.37
CA THR A 113 10.13 22.78 25.53
C THR A 113 11.22 22.04 26.32
N ILE A 114 12.11 21.36 25.60
CA ILE A 114 13.19 20.56 26.19
C ILE A 114 14.30 21.43 26.76
N ARG A 115 14.67 22.50 26.06
CA ARG A 115 15.62 23.49 26.59
C ARG A 115 15.15 24.11 27.90
N LYS A 116 13.85 24.40 28.04
CA LYS A 116 13.26 24.98 29.25
C LYS A 116 13.02 23.95 30.35
N ASN A 117 12.74 22.69 29.98
CA ASN A 117 12.40 21.61 30.89
C ASN A 117 13.04 20.30 30.41
N PRO A 118 14.32 20.05 30.76
CA PRO A 118 15.05 18.85 30.36
C PRO A 118 14.26 17.59 30.69
N ILE A 119 14.17 16.64 29.75
CA ILE A 119 13.28 15.49 29.89
C ILE A 119 13.91 14.46 30.85
N GLN A 120 13.26 14.23 31.99
CA GLN A 120 13.68 13.24 32.97
C GLN A 120 12.99 11.88 32.72
N GLY A 121 13.45 11.14 31.71
CA GLY A 121 12.98 9.78 31.41
C GLY A 121 11.51 9.71 31.01
N THR A 122 10.72 8.77 31.55
CA THR A 122 9.31 8.60 31.20
C THR A 122 8.36 9.58 31.90
N LEU A 123 8.82 10.38 32.88
CA LEU A 123 7.95 11.24 33.68
C LEU A 123 7.17 12.26 32.84
N PHE A 124 7.75 12.77 31.76
CA PHE A 124 7.09 13.74 30.88
C PHE A 124 5.90 13.15 30.10
N LEU A 125 5.81 11.80 30.01
CA LEU A 125 4.66 11.10 29.42
C LEU A 125 3.43 11.16 30.35
N ASN A 126 3.62 11.40 31.65
CA ASN A 126 2.55 11.48 32.63
C ASN A 126 1.85 12.85 32.57
N LYS A 127 0.76 12.92 31.78
CA LYS A 127 -0.33 13.94 31.75
C LYS A 127 0.02 15.41 32.03
N ASN A 128 1.27 15.83 31.82
CA ASN A 128 1.64 17.23 31.88
C ASN A 128 1.21 17.88 30.56
N LYS A 129 0.29 18.86 30.65
CA LYS A 129 -0.28 19.58 29.51
C LYS A 129 0.79 20.20 28.60
N LEU A 130 1.98 20.48 29.14
CA LEU A 130 3.11 21.00 28.38
C LEU A 130 3.60 20.00 27.33
N TYR A 131 3.94 18.78 27.75
CA TYR A 131 4.53 17.76 26.88
C TYR A 131 3.51 17.08 25.95
N ALA A 132 2.23 17.11 26.31
CA ALA A 132 1.16 16.63 25.44
C ALA A 132 1.14 17.32 24.07
N LYS A 133 1.59 18.58 23.99
CA LYS A 133 1.67 19.37 22.76
C LYS A 133 2.79 18.93 21.81
N LEU A 134 3.76 18.15 22.29
CA LEU A 134 4.84 17.62 21.46
C LEU A 134 4.34 16.51 20.54
N PHE A 135 3.32 15.78 20.98
CA PHE A 135 2.77 14.68 20.23
C PHE A 135 2.02 15.18 18.99
N PRO A 136 2.20 14.54 17.82
CA PRO A 136 1.43 14.86 16.63
C PRO A 136 -0.08 14.63 16.85
N GLU A 137 -0.88 15.54 16.29
CA GLU A 137 -2.34 15.38 16.22
C GLU A 137 -2.70 14.36 15.14
N ILE A 138 -3.43 13.31 15.52
CA ILE A 138 -3.85 12.29 14.57
C ILE A 138 -5.25 12.65 14.04
N LYS A 139 -5.30 13.12 12.80
CA LYS A 139 -6.55 13.47 12.11
C LYS A 139 -7.21 12.24 11.50
N VAL A 140 -8.53 12.13 11.65
CA VAL A 140 -9.33 11.06 11.03
C VAL A 140 -9.31 11.26 9.51
N LYS A 141 -8.94 10.22 8.74
CA LYS A 141 -9.09 10.23 7.28
C LYS A 141 -10.56 9.96 6.94
N THR A 142 -11.35 11.01 6.73
CA THR A 142 -12.71 10.88 6.22
C THR A 142 -12.67 10.50 4.74
N ARG A 143 -13.43 9.46 4.34
CA ARG A 143 -13.45 8.92 2.96
C ARG A 143 -13.94 9.93 1.91
N TYR A 144 -14.54 11.05 2.35
CA TYR A 144 -14.97 12.15 1.50
C TYR A 144 -14.72 13.47 2.21
N ASN A 145 -14.04 14.40 1.53
CA ASN A 145 -14.14 15.82 1.84
C ASN A 145 -15.55 16.25 1.45
N LEU A 146 -16.41 16.66 2.40
CA LEU A 146 -17.73 17.22 2.07
C LEU A 146 -17.59 18.43 1.12
N SER A 147 -16.46 19.14 1.22
CA SER A 147 -16.05 20.19 0.28
C SER A 147 -15.74 19.68 -1.14
N GLN A 148 -15.35 18.41 -1.33
CA GLN A 148 -15.19 17.80 -2.66
C GLN A 148 -16.53 17.37 -3.28
N LEU A 149 -17.53 16.99 -2.47
CA LEU A 149 -18.88 16.68 -2.95
C LEU A 149 -19.68 17.94 -3.29
N ILE A 150 -19.56 18.98 -2.47
CA ILE A 150 -20.13 20.29 -2.78
C ILE A 150 -19.41 20.87 -4.00
N LYS A 151 -18.07 20.72 -4.08
CA LYS A 151 -17.33 21.05 -5.31
C LYS A 151 -17.77 20.20 -6.48
N SER A 152 -18.02 18.90 -6.37
CA SER A 152 -18.45 18.08 -7.50
C SER A 152 -19.87 18.39 -7.97
N PHE A 153 -20.77 18.78 -7.06
CA PHE A 153 -22.11 19.26 -7.41
C PHE A 153 -22.08 20.65 -8.06
N THR A 154 -21.25 21.57 -7.54
CA THR A 154 -21.01 22.86 -8.20
C THR A 154 -20.24 22.67 -9.51
N ILE A 155 -19.33 21.71 -9.62
CA ILE A 155 -18.58 21.39 -10.85
C ILE A 155 -19.49 20.68 -11.84
N SER A 156 -20.49 19.89 -11.45
CA SER A 156 -21.46 19.31 -12.40
C SER A 156 -22.44 20.36 -12.94
N SER A 157 -22.88 21.32 -12.11
CA SER A 157 -23.70 22.45 -12.58
C SER A 157 -22.85 23.45 -13.39
N LEU A 158 -21.58 23.65 -13.02
CA LEU A 158 -20.63 24.48 -13.76
C LEU A 158 -20.14 23.78 -15.03
N ALA A 159 -20.03 22.45 -15.08
CA ALA A 159 -19.63 21.68 -16.26
C ALA A 159 -20.70 21.74 -17.34
N PHE A 160 -21.98 21.76 -16.98
CA PHE A 160 -23.06 21.96 -17.94
C PHE A 160 -23.03 23.38 -18.55
N LEU A 161 -22.75 24.40 -17.72
CA LEU A 161 -22.49 25.78 -18.16
C LEU A 161 -21.21 25.89 -19.01
N VAL A 162 -20.15 25.18 -18.63
CA VAL A 162 -18.87 25.13 -19.35
C VAL A 162 -19.01 24.39 -20.68
N ILE A 163 -19.84 23.35 -20.79
CA ILE A 163 -20.11 22.68 -22.08
C ILE A 163 -20.89 23.61 -23.02
N ALA A 164 -21.86 24.38 -22.51
CA ALA A 164 -22.56 25.40 -23.28
C ALA A 164 -21.62 26.55 -23.72
N ILE A 165 -20.72 26.98 -22.84
CA ILE A 165 -19.67 27.96 -23.15
C ILE A 165 -18.64 27.36 -24.13
N ILE A 166 -18.27 26.08 -24.01
CA ILE A 166 -17.36 25.40 -24.94
C ILE A 166 -17.98 25.31 -26.33
N PHE A 167 -19.29 25.06 -26.44
CA PHE A 167 -19.98 25.06 -27.73
C PHE A 167 -20.00 26.46 -28.37
N LEU A 168 -20.17 27.50 -27.55
CA LEU A 168 -20.02 28.92 -27.95
C LEU A 168 -18.56 29.29 -28.26
N PHE A 169 -17.59 28.65 -27.59
CA PHE A 169 -16.16 28.93 -27.73
C PHE A 169 -15.53 28.18 -28.90
N THR A 170 -16.00 26.98 -29.26
CA THR A 170 -15.59 26.27 -30.49
C THR A 170 -15.95 27.05 -31.75
N TYR A 171 -17.00 27.87 -31.68
CA TYR A 171 -17.36 28.84 -32.73
C TYR A 171 -16.37 30.03 -32.79
N TYR A 172 -15.76 30.42 -31.67
CA TYR A 172 -14.79 31.52 -31.58
C TYR A 172 -13.32 31.10 -31.74
N LYS A 173 -13.00 29.83 -31.48
CA LYS A 173 -11.64 29.28 -31.47
C LYS A 173 -11.18 28.80 -32.86
N GLU A 174 -11.51 29.56 -33.91
CA GLU A 174 -10.67 29.67 -35.11
C GLU A 174 -9.56 30.72 -34.92
N THR A 175 -9.53 31.39 -33.76
CA THR A 175 -8.47 32.32 -33.38
C THR A 175 -7.81 31.90 -32.05
N ILE A 176 -6.47 31.76 -32.09
CA ILE A 176 -5.52 31.70 -30.97
C ILE A 176 -5.22 30.28 -30.37
N LYS A 177 -4.01 29.80 -30.70
CA LYS A 177 -3.24 28.74 -30.01
C LYS A 177 -2.45 29.36 -28.84
N ILE A 178 -2.36 28.68 -27.69
CA ILE A 178 -1.11 28.23 -27.01
C ILE A 178 -1.43 27.64 -25.61
N THR A 179 -0.61 26.64 -25.31
CA THR A 179 -0.43 25.68 -24.21
C THR A 179 -0.43 26.22 -22.76
N LEU A 180 -0.92 25.40 -21.82
CA LEU A 180 -0.64 25.51 -20.38
C LEU A 180 -0.03 24.20 -19.84
N ASN A 181 1.07 24.37 -19.10
CA ASN A 181 1.80 23.38 -18.32
C ASN A 181 1.13 23.21 -16.95
N ASP A 182 1.08 21.98 -16.45
CA ASP A 182 0.51 21.65 -15.13
C ASP A 182 1.65 21.24 -14.18
N SER A 183 1.67 21.80 -12.97
CA SER A 183 2.65 21.47 -11.93
C SER A 183 1.94 21.17 -10.61
N THR A 184 1.99 19.91 -10.19
CA THR A 184 1.68 19.49 -8.82
C THR A 184 2.91 18.81 -8.24
N SER A 185 3.56 19.49 -7.31
CA SER A 185 4.75 19.04 -6.60
C SER A 185 4.45 19.01 -5.10
N LYS A 186 4.54 17.81 -4.50
CA LYS A 186 5.00 17.58 -3.10
C LYS A 186 4.99 16.12 -2.64
N GLU A 187 4.52 15.15 -3.43
CA GLU A 187 4.75 13.72 -3.16
C GLU A 187 6.13 13.20 -3.63
N ASN A 188 6.92 14.07 -4.27
CA ASN A 188 8.00 13.62 -5.14
C ASN A 188 9.34 13.30 -4.47
N LYS A 189 9.63 13.62 -3.21
CA LYS A 189 11.05 13.53 -2.75
C LYS A 189 11.58 12.09 -2.55
N SER A 190 10.74 11.12 -2.18
CA SER A 190 11.14 9.69 -2.13
C SER A 190 10.96 8.97 -3.46
N ILE A 191 9.90 9.31 -4.20
CA ILE A 191 9.64 8.81 -5.55
C ILE A 191 10.75 9.29 -6.50
N ASN A 192 11.28 10.51 -6.34
CA ASN A 192 12.32 11.06 -7.22
C ASN A 192 13.59 10.23 -7.25
N ASN A 193 14.02 9.67 -6.10
CA ASN A 193 15.22 8.85 -6.06
C ASN A 193 14.99 7.54 -6.84
N ILE A 194 13.87 6.85 -6.59
CA ILE A 194 13.52 5.61 -7.30
C ILE A 194 13.24 5.87 -8.78
N ALA A 195 12.54 6.95 -9.11
CA ALA A 195 12.24 7.35 -10.48
C ALA A 195 13.50 7.67 -11.28
N ALA A 196 14.50 8.31 -10.65
CA ALA A 196 15.81 8.55 -11.27
C ALA A 196 16.53 7.23 -11.58
N TYR A 197 16.61 6.30 -10.62
CA TYR A 197 17.20 4.97 -10.87
C TYR A 197 16.46 4.19 -11.96
N ILE A 198 15.12 4.26 -11.99
CA ILE A 198 14.31 3.67 -13.06
C ILE A 198 14.62 4.33 -14.41
N ASP A 199 14.83 5.64 -14.42
CA ASP A 199 15.14 6.39 -15.64
C ASP A 199 16.51 6.07 -16.21
N ASP A 200 17.50 5.79 -15.38
CA ASP A 200 18.83 5.37 -15.76
C ASP A 200 18.85 4.01 -16.47
N ILE A 201 17.89 3.14 -16.18
CA ILE A 201 17.73 1.87 -16.89
C ILE A 201 17.09 2.15 -18.26
N LYS A 202 17.93 2.17 -19.30
CA LYS A 202 17.55 2.45 -20.71
C LYS A 202 17.90 1.29 -21.63
N ILE A 203 17.19 1.20 -22.76
CA ILE A 203 17.57 0.37 -23.90
C ILE A 203 18.45 1.23 -24.79
N ASN A 204 19.63 0.74 -25.17
CA ASN A 204 20.53 1.51 -26.03
C ASN A 204 20.15 1.33 -27.51
N ASP A 205 20.31 2.37 -28.33
CA ASP A 205 19.86 2.33 -29.73
C ASP A 205 20.55 1.26 -30.59
N LYS A 206 21.76 0.85 -30.22
CA LYS A 206 22.55 -0.20 -30.90
C LYS A 206 22.44 -1.57 -30.23
N GLU A 207 21.65 -1.71 -29.18
CA GLU A 207 21.51 -2.95 -28.43
C GLU A 207 20.63 -3.95 -29.18
N LYS A 208 21.01 -5.23 -29.14
CA LYS A 208 20.16 -6.32 -29.63
C LYS A 208 18.91 -6.43 -28.75
N ILE A 209 17.73 -6.19 -29.32
CA ILE A 209 16.47 -6.17 -28.56
C ILE A 209 15.79 -7.54 -28.49
N LYS A 210 15.89 -8.33 -29.56
CA LYS A 210 15.27 -9.66 -29.67
C LYS A 210 16.25 -10.72 -30.13
N ASN A 211 15.95 -11.97 -29.81
CA ASN A 211 16.59 -13.16 -30.34
C ASN A 211 15.76 -13.75 -31.48
N HIS A 212 16.43 -14.29 -32.49
CA HIS A 212 15.79 -14.93 -33.66
C HIS A 212 15.85 -16.47 -33.59
N GLU A 213 16.58 -17.00 -32.61
CA GLU A 213 16.80 -18.43 -32.43
C GLU A 213 16.40 -18.82 -30.99
N GLY A 214 15.73 -19.96 -30.86
CA GLY A 214 15.23 -20.49 -29.59
C GLY A 214 13.72 -20.70 -29.57
N GLN A 215 13.25 -21.42 -28.56
CA GLN A 215 11.81 -21.58 -28.29
C GLN A 215 11.38 -20.53 -27.27
N PHE A 216 10.35 -19.75 -27.62
CA PHE A 216 9.85 -18.67 -26.79
C PHE A 216 8.35 -18.86 -26.55
N VAL A 217 7.89 -18.54 -25.33
CA VAL A 217 6.45 -18.56 -25.02
C VAL A 217 5.73 -17.43 -25.76
N PHE A 218 6.38 -16.26 -25.87
CA PHE A 218 5.87 -15.12 -26.61
C PHE A 218 6.84 -14.67 -27.70
N ILE A 219 6.35 -14.52 -28.92
CA ILE A 219 7.08 -13.90 -30.03
C ILE A 219 6.60 -12.45 -30.14
N LEU A 220 7.48 -11.51 -29.79
CA LEU A 220 7.21 -10.08 -29.82
C LEU A 220 8.09 -9.38 -30.86
N THR A 221 7.55 -8.32 -31.43
CA THR A 221 8.30 -7.35 -32.24
C THR A 221 9.19 -6.48 -31.35
N GLU A 222 10.21 -5.85 -31.94
CA GLU A 222 11.07 -4.90 -31.21
C GLU A 222 10.26 -3.73 -30.63
N THR A 223 9.27 -3.24 -31.38
CA THR A 223 8.37 -2.18 -30.94
C THR A 223 7.55 -2.61 -29.72
N GLU A 224 7.03 -3.84 -29.70
CA GLU A 224 6.30 -4.37 -28.55
C GLU A 224 7.17 -4.56 -27.32
N ILE A 225 8.42 -5.01 -27.50
CA ILE A 225 9.39 -5.14 -26.41
C ILE A 225 9.72 -3.76 -25.83
N LYS A 226 10.00 -2.76 -26.68
CA LYS A 226 10.25 -1.37 -26.25
C LYS A 226 9.03 -0.81 -25.51
N ASN A 227 7.83 -1.00 -26.05
CA ASN A 227 6.59 -0.51 -25.44
C ASN A 227 6.33 -1.16 -24.09
N SER A 228 6.50 -2.48 -23.98
CA SER A 228 6.39 -3.21 -22.71
C SER A 228 7.41 -2.68 -21.69
N PHE A 229 8.66 -2.46 -22.11
CA PHE A 229 9.70 -1.90 -21.26
C PHE A 229 9.34 -0.50 -20.73
N GLN A 230 8.80 0.37 -21.59
CA GLN A 230 8.33 1.69 -21.17
C GLN A 230 7.12 1.63 -20.23
N LYS A 231 6.20 0.67 -20.44
CA LYS A 231 5.09 0.44 -19.52
C LYS A 231 5.58 0.02 -18.14
N ILE A 232 6.59 -0.86 -18.04
CA ILE A 232 7.19 -1.24 -16.74
C ILE A 232 7.64 0.01 -15.99
N LYS A 233 8.45 0.86 -16.64
CA LYS A 233 8.95 2.12 -16.04
C LYS A 233 7.79 3.02 -15.62
N THR A 234 6.80 3.19 -16.48
CA THR A 234 5.63 4.03 -16.21
C THR A 234 4.81 3.50 -15.03
N TYR A 235 4.58 2.19 -14.96
CA TYR A 235 3.84 1.57 -13.88
C TYR A 235 4.58 1.68 -12.54
N LEU A 236 5.88 1.41 -12.50
CA LEU A 236 6.69 1.55 -11.29
C LEU A 236 6.68 2.98 -10.76
N LYS A 237 6.83 3.99 -11.63
CA LYS A 237 6.75 5.41 -11.23
C LYS A 237 5.38 5.80 -10.69
N LYS A 238 4.31 5.13 -11.13
CA LYS A 238 2.94 5.35 -10.66
C LYS A 238 2.57 4.47 -9.45
N GLY A 239 3.50 3.66 -8.92
CA GLY A 239 3.20 2.69 -7.85
C GLY A 239 2.24 1.57 -8.28
N LYS A 240 2.15 1.29 -9.59
CA LYS A 240 1.33 0.25 -10.19
C LYS A 240 2.12 -1.05 -10.36
N ASP A 241 2.71 -1.48 -9.26
CA ASP A 241 3.65 -2.61 -9.15
C ASP A 241 3.11 -3.91 -9.75
N ASN A 242 1.82 -4.18 -9.60
CA ASN A 242 1.20 -5.40 -10.09
C ASN A 242 1.17 -5.46 -11.64
N PHE A 243 0.86 -4.32 -12.28
CA PHE A 243 0.90 -4.21 -13.73
C PHE A 243 2.33 -4.16 -14.28
N ALA A 244 3.27 -3.57 -13.52
CA ALA A 244 4.68 -3.66 -13.83
C ALA A 244 5.16 -5.12 -13.84
N ARG A 245 4.76 -5.93 -12.84
CA ARG A 245 5.07 -7.37 -12.77
C ARG A 245 4.59 -8.12 -14.01
N ILE A 246 3.37 -7.86 -14.48
CA ILE A 246 2.79 -8.50 -15.67
C ILE A 246 3.64 -8.20 -16.92
N GLU A 247 3.98 -6.93 -17.16
CA GLU A 247 4.81 -6.54 -18.30
C GLU A 247 6.25 -7.09 -18.17
N ILE A 248 6.82 -7.14 -16.97
CA ILE A 248 8.12 -7.81 -16.72
C ILE A 248 8.03 -9.28 -17.12
N ASN A 249 7.02 -10.01 -16.64
CA ASN A 249 6.86 -11.42 -16.97
C ASN A 249 6.66 -11.63 -18.47
N LYS A 250 5.94 -10.72 -19.16
CA LYS A 250 5.81 -10.74 -20.61
C LYS A 250 7.18 -10.64 -21.30
N ILE A 251 8.06 -9.73 -20.86
CA ILE A 251 9.42 -9.64 -21.39
C ILE A 251 10.22 -10.91 -21.08
N LEU A 252 10.19 -11.41 -19.85
CA LEU A 252 10.97 -12.57 -19.44
C LEU A 252 10.58 -13.85 -20.21
N ASN A 253 9.30 -14.00 -20.52
CA ASN A 253 8.78 -15.15 -21.27
C ASN A 253 8.77 -14.93 -22.79
N SER A 254 9.32 -13.83 -23.30
CA SER A 254 9.36 -13.57 -24.75
C SER A 254 10.72 -13.87 -25.40
N ASN A 255 10.77 -13.65 -26.71
CA ASN A 255 11.99 -13.60 -27.53
C ASN A 255 12.86 -12.35 -27.29
N ALA A 256 12.62 -11.55 -26.25
CA ALA A 256 13.52 -10.47 -25.85
C ALA A 256 14.95 -11.00 -25.60
N SER A 257 15.96 -10.19 -25.91
CA SER A 257 17.36 -10.57 -25.68
C SER A 257 17.66 -10.70 -24.18
N GLU A 258 18.72 -11.45 -23.84
CA GLU A 258 19.12 -11.64 -22.44
C GLU A 258 19.45 -10.32 -21.74
N SER A 259 20.01 -9.34 -22.46
CA SER A 259 20.26 -8.00 -21.94
C SER A 259 18.95 -7.29 -21.54
N ILE A 260 17.92 -7.35 -22.39
CA ILE A 260 16.61 -6.77 -22.08
C ILE A 260 15.94 -7.51 -20.92
N LYS A 261 16.02 -8.84 -20.88
CA LYS A 261 15.50 -9.65 -19.77
C LYS A 261 16.19 -9.31 -18.45
N LEU A 262 17.51 -9.14 -18.44
CA LEU A 262 18.26 -8.73 -17.25
C LEU A 262 17.82 -7.35 -16.75
N LYS A 263 17.64 -6.38 -17.66
CA LYS A 263 17.11 -5.06 -17.28
C LYS A 263 15.70 -5.14 -16.70
N ALA A 264 14.82 -5.97 -17.26
CA ALA A 264 13.50 -6.22 -16.70
C ALA A 264 13.56 -6.87 -15.31
N LYS A 265 14.50 -7.80 -15.07
CA LYS A 265 14.76 -8.37 -13.73
C LYS A 265 15.23 -7.30 -12.74
N ASN A 266 16.10 -6.39 -13.17
CA ASN A 266 16.53 -5.27 -12.33
C ASN A 266 15.35 -4.33 -12.00
N LEU A 267 14.48 -4.05 -12.96
CA LEU A 267 13.26 -3.26 -12.69
C LEU A 267 12.31 -3.97 -11.71
N ALA A 268 12.27 -5.30 -11.73
CA ALA A 268 11.49 -6.10 -10.79
C ALA A 268 11.91 -5.94 -9.32
N SER A 269 13.13 -5.47 -9.02
CA SER A 269 13.57 -5.25 -7.63
C SER A 269 12.92 -4.04 -6.97
N PHE A 270 12.31 -3.14 -7.75
CA PHE A 270 11.56 -1.99 -7.23
C PHE A 270 10.11 -2.34 -6.86
N ILE A 271 9.63 -3.54 -7.22
CA ILE A 271 8.28 -4.00 -6.89
C ILE A 271 8.19 -4.34 -5.41
N SER A 272 7.27 -3.70 -4.70
CA SER A 272 7.02 -3.94 -3.29
C SER A 272 5.88 -4.93 -3.09
N ARG A 273 5.94 -5.69 -1.99
CA ARG A 273 4.81 -6.54 -1.59
C ARG A 273 3.64 -5.65 -1.17
N PRO A 274 2.44 -5.82 -1.76
CA PRO A 274 1.30 -4.99 -1.44
C PRO A 274 0.78 -5.26 -0.03
N ASP A 275 0.09 -4.27 0.53
CA ASP A 275 -0.62 -4.37 1.79
C ASP A 275 -2.09 -4.73 1.52
N PHE A 276 -2.66 -5.64 2.31
CA PHE A 276 -4.01 -6.21 2.11
C PHE A 276 -5.09 -5.13 1.93
N ILE A 277 -4.91 -4.02 2.63
CA ILE A 277 -5.86 -2.91 2.77
C ILE A 277 -5.82 -1.98 1.57
N THR A 278 -4.62 -1.57 1.18
CA THR A 278 -4.43 -0.57 0.11
C THR A 278 -4.51 -1.22 -1.26
N PHE A 279 -4.25 -2.52 -1.35
CA PHE A 279 -4.32 -3.25 -2.61
C PHE A 279 -5.75 -3.30 -3.16
N ASN A 280 -5.94 -2.78 -4.36
CA ASN A 280 -7.25 -2.67 -5.01
C ASN A 280 -7.22 -3.08 -6.49
N ASP A 281 -6.08 -3.54 -7.00
CA ASP A 281 -6.01 -4.07 -8.36
C ASP A 281 -6.83 -5.37 -8.44
N TYR A 282 -7.63 -5.49 -9.50
CA TYR A 282 -8.48 -6.65 -9.74
C TYR A 282 -8.05 -7.34 -11.03
N LEU A 283 -7.85 -8.65 -10.95
CA LEU A 283 -7.54 -9.54 -12.07
C LEU A 283 -8.45 -10.75 -11.94
N SER A 284 -9.05 -11.18 -13.05
CA SER A 284 -9.93 -12.35 -13.05
C SER A 284 -9.09 -13.65 -13.09
N LEU A 285 -9.49 -14.66 -12.33
CA LEU A 285 -8.92 -16.01 -12.41
C LEU A 285 -9.02 -16.55 -13.84
N LYS A 286 -10.09 -16.23 -14.57
CA LYS A 286 -10.26 -16.65 -15.97
C LYS A 286 -9.19 -16.04 -16.88
N GLU A 287 -8.87 -14.75 -16.74
CA GLU A 287 -7.76 -14.12 -17.49
C GLU A 287 -6.41 -14.77 -17.15
N ILE A 288 -6.21 -15.09 -15.87
CA ILE A 288 -4.96 -15.72 -15.40
C ILE A 288 -4.82 -17.13 -15.96
N GLN A 289 -5.88 -17.93 -15.96
CA GLN A 289 -5.88 -19.29 -16.52
C GLN A 289 -5.62 -19.30 -18.03
N ASN A 290 -6.06 -18.26 -18.76
CA ASN A 290 -5.80 -18.15 -20.18
C ASN A 290 -4.32 -17.85 -20.50
N ASN A 291 -3.60 -17.14 -19.62
CA ASN A 291 -2.21 -16.74 -19.85
C ASN A 291 -1.33 -16.83 -18.58
N PRO A 292 -1.20 -18.00 -17.94
CA PRO A 292 -0.64 -18.09 -16.59
C PRO A 292 0.82 -17.64 -16.50
N SER A 293 1.59 -17.80 -17.59
CA SER A 293 3.01 -17.42 -17.67
C SER A 293 3.29 -15.94 -17.38
N ILE A 294 2.37 -15.02 -17.74
CA ILE A 294 2.56 -13.58 -17.46
C ILE A 294 2.06 -13.16 -16.08
N TYR A 295 1.30 -14.02 -15.41
CA TYR A 295 0.75 -13.75 -14.08
C TYR A 295 1.53 -14.41 -12.94
N SER A 296 2.61 -15.16 -13.23
CA SER A 296 3.49 -15.68 -12.18
C SER A 296 4.01 -14.57 -11.27
N ASN A 297 3.96 -14.77 -9.94
CA ASN A 297 4.33 -13.79 -8.92
C ASN A 297 3.47 -12.50 -8.87
N VAL A 298 2.36 -12.42 -9.61
CA VAL A 298 1.41 -11.31 -9.53
C VAL A 298 0.54 -11.48 -8.28
N TYR A 299 0.21 -10.37 -7.64
CA TYR A 299 -0.65 -10.37 -6.45
C TYR A 299 -2.12 -10.26 -6.86
N ILE A 300 -2.97 -10.99 -6.15
CA ILE A 300 -4.43 -10.93 -6.31
C ILE A 300 -5.08 -10.70 -4.96
N LYS A 301 -6.27 -10.10 -4.99
CA LYS A 301 -7.17 -10.10 -3.83
C LYS A 301 -8.54 -10.57 -4.25
N TRP A 302 -8.89 -11.76 -3.77
CA TRP A 302 -10.13 -12.44 -4.15
C TRP A 302 -10.97 -12.77 -2.93
N SER A 303 -12.27 -12.79 -3.12
CA SER A 303 -13.24 -13.29 -2.14
C SER A 303 -13.82 -14.61 -2.64
N GLY A 304 -14.01 -15.56 -1.74
CA GLY A 304 -14.44 -16.91 -2.11
C GLY A 304 -14.76 -17.77 -0.90
N ILE A 305 -14.93 -19.07 -1.16
CA ILE A 305 -15.17 -20.09 -0.14
C ILE A 305 -14.00 -21.07 -0.07
N ILE A 306 -13.63 -21.45 1.14
CA ILE A 306 -12.61 -22.46 1.44
C ILE A 306 -13.25 -23.85 1.43
N ASN A 307 -12.62 -24.79 0.73
CA ASN A 307 -13.03 -26.19 0.64
C ASN A 307 -11.82 -27.14 0.63
N ASN A 308 -12.04 -28.44 0.83
CA ASN A 308 -11.02 -29.51 0.71
C ASN A 308 -9.71 -29.18 1.44
N ILE A 309 -9.80 -28.88 2.74
CA ILE A 309 -8.65 -28.46 3.55
C ILE A 309 -7.79 -29.69 3.88
N GLU A 310 -6.51 -29.62 3.55
CA GLU A 310 -5.52 -30.65 3.86
C GLU A 310 -4.29 -30.01 4.50
N LYS A 311 -3.74 -30.65 5.54
CA LYS A 311 -2.51 -30.20 6.19
C LYS A 311 -1.41 -31.22 5.97
N LYS A 312 -0.30 -30.79 5.37
CA LYS A 312 0.86 -31.63 5.09
C LYS A 312 2.14 -30.82 5.27
N ASP A 313 3.12 -31.34 6.00
CA ASP A 313 4.46 -30.75 6.15
C ASP A 313 4.46 -29.26 6.56
N ASN A 314 3.60 -28.88 7.53
CA ASN A 314 3.36 -27.49 7.97
C ASN A 314 2.82 -26.53 6.89
N ILE A 315 2.31 -27.09 5.80
CA ILE A 315 1.60 -26.36 4.75
C ILE A 315 0.13 -26.76 4.81
N THR A 316 -0.74 -25.76 4.83
CA THR A 316 -2.18 -25.98 4.67
C THR A 316 -2.54 -25.73 3.21
N TYR A 317 -3.11 -26.74 2.58
CA TYR A 317 -3.68 -26.72 1.24
C TYR A 317 -5.19 -26.66 1.34
N PHE A 318 -5.83 -25.96 0.40
CA PHE A 318 -7.28 -25.96 0.26
C PHE A 318 -7.69 -25.50 -1.14
N ASP A 319 -8.86 -25.92 -1.57
CA ASP A 319 -9.49 -25.41 -2.78
C ASP A 319 -10.21 -24.10 -2.48
N PHE A 320 -9.85 -23.05 -3.21
CA PHE A 320 -10.49 -21.75 -3.06
C PHE A 320 -11.44 -21.46 -4.22
N TYR A 321 -12.72 -21.36 -3.88
CA TYR A 321 -13.82 -21.16 -4.82
C TYR A 321 -14.01 -19.65 -5.03
N VAL A 322 -13.33 -19.10 -6.04
CA VAL A 322 -13.27 -17.66 -6.31
C VAL A 322 -14.62 -17.15 -6.79
N GLY A 323 -15.07 -16.00 -6.26
CA GLY A 323 -16.29 -15.31 -6.70
C GLY A 323 -17.58 -15.75 -6.01
N TYR A 324 -17.58 -16.85 -5.23
CA TYR A 324 -18.79 -17.45 -4.66
C TYR A 324 -19.71 -16.48 -3.88
N ASN A 325 -19.15 -15.50 -3.17
CA ASN A 325 -19.92 -14.52 -2.39
C ASN A 325 -20.58 -13.40 -3.21
N LYS A 326 -20.45 -13.38 -4.54
CA LYS A 326 -21.08 -12.41 -5.46
C LYS A 326 -22.12 -13.05 -6.41
N ASN A 327 -22.61 -14.25 -6.08
CA ASN A 327 -23.54 -15.06 -6.90
C ASN A 327 -22.97 -15.54 -8.24
N THR A 328 -21.66 -15.47 -8.46
CA THR A 328 -21.00 -16.01 -9.65
C THR A 328 -19.73 -16.76 -9.27
N LEU A 329 -19.68 -18.06 -9.52
CA LEU A 329 -18.46 -18.84 -9.38
C LEU A 329 -17.56 -18.52 -10.58
N GLU A 330 -16.38 -17.97 -10.30
CA GLU A 330 -15.40 -17.63 -11.33
C GLU A 330 -14.51 -18.84 -11.67
N GLY A 331 -14.17 -19.63 -10.66
CA GLY A 331 -13.39 -20.85 -10.80
C GLY A 331 -12.87 -21.35 -9.46
N ILE A 332 -12.08 -22.42 -9.53
CA ILE A 332 -11.44 -23.06 -8.37
C ILE A 332 -9.93 -22.96 -8.56
N ILE A 333 -9.21 -22.61 -7.50
CA ILE A 333 -7.75 -22.61 -7.49
C ILE A 333 -7.22 -23.24 -6.20
N THR A 334 -6.29 -24.19 -6.35
CA THR A 334 -5.58 -24.77 -5.21
C THR A 334 -4.74 -23.69 -4.55
N THR A 335 -4.98 -23.47 -3.26
CA THR A 335 -4.37 -22.42 -2.46
C THR A 335 -3.54 -23.06 -1.35
N LYS A 336 -2.33 -22.55 -1.12
CA LYS A 336 -1.43 -23.02 -0.06
C LYS A 336 -1.00 -21.88 0.85
N THR A 337 -0.85 -22.17 2.14
CA THR A 337 -0.31 -21.26 3.15
C THR A 337 0.61 -21.99 4.11
N THR A 338 1.64 -21.29 4.60
CA THR A 338 2.63 -21.80 5.58
C THR A 338 2.42 -21.24 6.98
N PHE A 339 1.45 -20.35 7.18
CA PHE A 339 1.11 -19.83 8.51
C PHE A 339 -0.11 -20.54 9.08
N ASP A 340 -0.08 -20.79 10.39
CA ASP A 340 -1.23 -21.32 11.11
C ASP A 340 -2.39 -20.34 11.03
N ILE A 341 -3.53 -20.85 10.60
CA ILE A 341 -4.77 -20.12 10.56
C ILE A 341 -5.91 -21.06 10.95
N ASP A 342 -6.77 -20.56 11.82
CA ASP A 342 -8.08 -21.13 12.06
C ASP A 342 -8.92 -20.85 10.80
N ILE A 343 -9.20 -21.88 9.99
CA ILE A 343 -10.12 -21.88 8.85
C ILE A 343 -10.86 -23.22 8.84
N ASP A 344 -12.16 -23.18 8.57
CA ASP A 344 -13.02 -24.35 8.51
C ASP A 344 -13.63 -24.53 7.11
N PHE A 345 -14.11 -25.74 6.84
CA PHE A 345 -14.87 -26.04 5.63
C PHE A 345 -16.06 -25.08 5.48
N LYS A 346 -16.24 -24.55 4.25
CA LYS A 346 -17.26 -23.56 3.88
C LYS A 346 -17.08 -22.16 4.49
N ASP A 347 -15.94 -21.88 5.11
CA ASP A 347 -15.62 -20.51 5.51
C ASP A 347 -15.56 -19.59 4.29
N SER A 348 -16.24 -18.46 4.41
CA SER A 348 -16.10 -17.35 3.47
C SER A 348 -14.85 -16.56 3.81
N ALA A 349 -13.98 -16.31 2.84
CA ALA A 349 -12.74 -15.57 3.07
C ALA A 349 -12.42 -14.58 1.96
N GLU A 350 -11.71 -13.52 2.32
CA GLU A 350 -10.97 -12.67 1.39
C GLU A 350 -9.48 -12.97 1.53
N ILE A 351 -8.83 -13.29 0.42
CA ILE A 351 -7.43 -13.73 0.37
C ILE A 351 -6.64 -12.71 -0.45
N LEU A 352 -5.63 -12.10 0.17
CA LEU A 352 -4.50 -11.55 -0.57
C LEU A 352 -3.52 -12.69 -0.78
N GLY A 353 -3.22 -12.99 -2.03
CA GLY A 353 -2.30 -14.05 -2.39
C GLY A 353 -1.44 -13.68 -3.57
N GLN A 354 -0.45 -14.52 -3.83
CA GLN A 354 0.46 -14.39 -4.96
C GLN A 354 0.29 -15.62 -5.86
N ILE A 355 0.12 -15.37 -7.15
CA ILE A 355 0.02 -16.42 -8.16
C ILE A 355 1.36 -17.15 -8.26
N ASP A 356 1.30 -18.48 -8.25
CA ASP A 356 2.45 -19.36 -8.41
C ASP A 356 2.16 -20.30 -9.58
N TYR A 357 2.93 -20.16 -10.65
CA TYR A 357 2.80 -20.98 -11.86
C TYR A 357 4.07 -21.78 -12.08
N ASN A 358 3.94 -23.10 -12.03
CA ASN A 358 5.04 -24.02 -12.29
C ASN A 358 5.13 -24.32 -13.79
N TYR A 359 6.20 -23.84 -14.44
CA TYR A 359 6.40 -24.01 -15.88
C TYR A 359 6.57 -25.48 -16.31
N ASN A 360 7.04 -26.36 -15.40
CA ASN A 360 7.26 -27.77 -15.70
C ASN A 360 5.97 -28.59 -15.60
N THR A 361 5.21 -28.40 -14.52
CA THR A 361 3.96 -29.16 -14.28
C THR A 361 2.73 -28.48 -14.89
N LYS A 362 2.86 -27.21 -15.32
CA LYS A 362 1.77 -26.33 -15.75
C LYS A 362 0.70 -26.10 -14.67
N GLU A 363 1.05 -26.33 -13.41
CA GLU A 363 0.15 -26.12 -12.30
C GLU A 363 0.08 -24.64 -11.92
N LEU A 364 -1.15 -24.15 -11.78
CA LEU A 364 -1.46 -22.81 -11.30
C LEU A 364 -1.99 -22.92 -9.87
N THR A 365 -1.26 -22.35 -8.92
CA THR A 365 -1.63 -22.34 -7.51
C THR A 365 -1.63 -20.91 -6.95
N LEU A 366 -2.30 -20.72 -5.82
CA LEU A 366 -2.31 -19.46 -5.08
C LEU A 366 -1.52 -19.61 -3.78
N ASN A 367 -0.46 -18.83 -3.63
CA ASN A 367 0.21 -18.65 -2.35
C ASN A 367 -0.56 -17.65 -1.52
N ALA A 368 -1.34 -18.12 -0.54
CA ALA A 368 -2.03 -17.23 0.37
C ALA A 368 -1.02 -16.49 1.27
N ILE A 369 -1.09 -15.17 1.21
CA ILE A 369 -0.25 -14.25 1.98
C ILE A 369 -0.97 -13.82 3.24
N THR A 370 -2.27 -13.60 3.13
CA THR A 370 -3.14 -13.14 4.21
C THR A 370 -4.56 -13.57 3.89
N ILE A 371 -5.25 -14.16 4.86
CA ILE A 371 -6.61 -14.68 4.72
C ILE A 371 -7.48 -14.02 5.79
N ARG A 372 -8.58 -13.39 5.38
CA ARG A 372 -9.55 -12.75 6.27
C ARG A 372 -10.90 -13.47 6.18
N LYS A 373 -11.34 -14.14 7.25
CA LYS A 373 -12.71 -14.67 7.32
C LYS A 373 -13.74 -13.54 7.16
N ILE A 374 -14.77 -13.79 6.39
CA ILE A 374 -15.91 -12.90 6.19
C ILE A 374 -17.05 -13.45 7.05
N GLU A 375 -17.32 -12.80 8.18
CA GLU A 375 -18.45 -13.18 9.03
C GLU A 375 -19.77 -13.02 8.25
N LYS A 376 -20.54 -14.11 8.15
CA LYS A 376 -21.95 -14.02 7.74
C LYS A 376 -22.68 -13.22 8.80
N LYS A 377 -23.14 -12.01 8.47
CA LYS A 377 -24.12 -11.31 9.32
C LYS A 377 -25.31 -12.25 9.48
N ARG A 378 -25.52 -12.79 10.70
CA ARG A 378 -26.80 -13.41 11.05
C ARG A 378 -27.87 -12.34 10.89
N ILE A 379 -28.66 -12.44 9.82
CA ILE A 379 -29.93 -11.76 9.74
C ILE A 379 -30.82 -12.50 10.73
N ASN A 380 -30.91 -11.97 11.96
CA ASN A 380 -31.95 -12.42 12.89
C ASN A 380 -33.28 -12.02 12.27
N PHE A 381 -33.94 -12.96 11.59
CA PHE A 381 -35.37 -12.87 11.38
C PHE A 381 -36.02 -13.03 12.75
N MET A 382 -36.39 -11.92 13.39
CA MET A 382 -37.41 -11.95 14.42
C MET A 382 -38.72 -12.32 13.72
N THR A 383 -39.05 -13.61 13.73
CA THR A 383 -40.43 -14.05 13.60
C THR A 383 -41.13 -13.68 14.89
N ASN A 384 -41.80 -12.54 14.92
CA ASN A 384 -42.84 -12.28 15.90
C ASN A 384 -43.98 -13.27 15.61
N LYS A 385 -44.18 -14.21 16.54
CA LYS A 385 -45.41 -14.98 16.65
C LYS A 385 -46.37 -14.24 17.57
#